data_AF-M7ZUY4-F1
#
_entry.id   AF-M7ZUY4-F1
#
_cell.length_a   1.000
_cell.length_b   1.000
_cell.length_c   1.000
_cell.angle_alpha   90.00
_cell.angle_beta   90.00
_cell.angle_gamma   90.00
#
_symmetry.space_group_name_H-M   'P 1'
#
loop_
_entity.id
_entity.type
_entity.pdbx_description
1 polymer ?
#
loop_
_entity_poly.entity_id
_entity_poly.type
_entity_poly.pdbx_seq_one_letter_code
_entity_poly.pdbx_strand_id
1 'polypeptide(L)'
;MKMRTMTKLISGQNAEVVSRAGKYRAAYEGTAAYMSPERFDTERSLQGDSDEEGPVDPYAADVWGLGVTVLELLVGRYPLLPAGQELTWAALMCAVCFGELPALPDGAASPELRSFVAACLQKEHRKRASVGELLVHPFVAGRDVLAK
;
A
#
# COMPACT_ATOMS: atom_id res chain seq x y z
N MET A 1 19.19 -30.03 -39.73
CA MET A 1 20.66 -30.12 -39.56
C MET A 1 21.06 -29.14 -38.44
N LYS A 2 21.88 -29.63 -37.49
CA LYS A 2 22.25 -29.00 -36.20
C LYS A 2 22.96 -27.65 -36.34
N MET A 3 22.72 -26.73 -35.40
CA MET A 3 23.70 -25.75 -34.89
C MET A 3 23.38 -25.52 -33.40
N ARG A 4 23.95 -26.33 -32.50
CA ARG A 4 25.19 -26.07 -31.73
C ARG A 4 25.20 -24.69 -31.06
N THR A 5 24.73 -24.68 -29.82
CA THR A 5 25.26 -23.87 -28.72
C THR A 5 26.75 -24.16 -28.55
N MET A 6 27.60 -23.13 -28.44
CA MET A 6 28.80 -23.18 -27.59
C MET A 6 29.33 -21.76 -27.31
N THR A 7 29.04 -21.31 -26.09
CA THR A 7 29.98 -20.70 -25.13
C THR A 7 30.94 -19.63 -25.66
N LYS A 8 30.61 -18.36 -25.40
CA LYS A 8 31.61 -17.31 -25.25
C LYS A 8 31.86 -17.10 -23.76
N LEU A 9 33.02 -17.57 -23.30
CA LEU A 9 33.61 -17.24 -22.00
C LEU A 9 33.78 -15.73 -21.89
N ILE A 10 33.13 -15.09 -20.93
CA ILE A 10 33.45 -13.73 -20.51
C ILE A 10 34.44 -13.79 -19.35
N SER A 11 35.71 -13.75 -19.73
CA SER A 11 36.79 -13.18 -18.93
C SER A 11 36.51 -11.71 -18.67
N GLY A 12 36.82 -11.26 -17.45
CA GLY A 12 37.03 -9.84 -17.15
C GLY A 12 35.79 -9.12 -16.65
N GLN A 13 35.75 -8.94 -15.34
CA GLN A 13 34.92 -7.95 -14.67
C GLN A 13 35.12 -6.59 -15.36
N ASN A 14 34.05 -6.06 -15.97
CA ASN A 14 33.90 -4.64 -16.21
C ASN A 14 32.59 -4.24 -15.54
N ALA A 15 32.71 -3.43 -14.50
CA ALA A 15 31.58 -2.89 -13.76
C ALA A 15 30.82 -1.93 -14.69
N GLU A 16 29.72 -2.42 -15.27
CA GLU A 16 28.75 -1.55 -15.92
C GLU A 16 27.84 -0.96 -14.82
N VAL A 17 27.79 0.37 -14.75
CA VAL A 17 26.87 1.09 -13.87
C VAL A 17 25.46 0.88 -14.45
N VAL A 18 24.81 -0.21 -14.02
CA VAL A 18 23.40 -0.47 -14.32
C VAL A 18 22.60 0.69 -13.72
N SER A 19 21.99 1.48 -14.59
CA SER A 19 21.16 2.62 -14.20
C SER A 19 20.01 2.12 -13.32
N ARG A 20 19.99 2.61 -12.08
CA ARG A 20 19.00 2.27 -11.04
C ARG A 20 17.57 2.42 -11.56
N ALA A 21 17.31 3.37 -12.47
CA ALA A 21 16.01 3.71 -13.03
C ALA A 21 15.23 2.54 -13.66
N GLY A 22 15.91 1.59 -14.31
CA GLY A 22 15.25 0.48 -15.03
C GLY A 22 14.63 -0.58 -14.12
N LYS A 23 15.23 -0.82 -12.95
CA LYS A 23 14.72 -1.81 -11.97
C LYS A 23 13.56 -1.29 -11.13
N TYR A 24 13.38 0.02 -11.04
CA TYR A 24 12.27 0.61 -10.28
C TYR A 24 10.92 0.42 -10.96
N ARG A 25 10.84 0.50 -12.29
CA ARG A 25 9.55 0.51 -13.01
C ARG A 25 8.71 -0.76 -12.85
N ALA A 26 9.32 -1.93 -12.78
CA ALA A 26 8.59 -3.20 -12.65
C ALA A 26 8.09 -3.48 -11.22
N ALA A 27 8.76 -2.95 -10.18
CA ALA A 27 8.27 -3.03 -8.80
C ALA A 27 7.16 -1.99 -8.51
N TYR A 28 7.05 -0.95 -9.35
CA TYR A 28 6.10 0.15 -9.21
C TYR A 28 4.66 -0.20 -9.60
N GLU A 29 4.41 -1.26 -10.36
CA GLU A 29 3.06 -1.53 -10.89
C GLU A 29 2.20 -2.37 -9.93
N GLY A 30 2.82 -3.08 -8.97
CA GLY A 30 2.10 -3.91 -7.98
C GLY A 30 2.22 -3.40 -6.55
N THR A 31 3.43 -3.40 -5.99
CA THR A 31 3.65 -3.06 -4.56
C THR A 31 3.37 -1.59 -4.25
N ALA A 32 3.61 -0.69 -5.22
CA ALA A 32 3.40 0.74 -4.99
C ALA A 32 1.94 1.12 -4.78
N ALA A 33 1.00 0.34 -5.34
CA ALA A 33 -0.42 0.58 -5.21
C ALA A 33 -0.91 0.50 -3.74
N TYR A 34 -0.18 -0.22 -2.88
CA TYR A 34 -0.50 -0.38 -1.47
C TYR A 34 0.40 0.46 -0.56
N MET A 35 1.29 1.28 -1.12
CA MET A 35 2.15 2.15 -0.31
C MET A 35 1.33 3.25 0.36
N SER A 36 1.73 3.57 1.60
CA SER A 36 1.13 4.63 2.39
C SER A 36 1.60 6.03 1.94
N PRO A 37 0.84 7.10 2.25
CA PRO A 37 1.17 8.46 1.82
C PRO A 37 2.58 8.92 2.21
N GLU A 38 3.04 8.59 3.42
CA GLU A 38 4.38 8.94 3.92
C GLU A 38 5.53 8.28 3.13
N ARG A 39 5.24 7.20 2.38
CA ARG A 39 6.22 6.55 1.49
C ARG A 39 6.33 7.26 0.14
N PHE A 40 5.31 8.03 -0.24
CA PHE A 40 5.32 8.86 -1.45
C PHE A 40 5.82 10.28 -1.18
N ASP A 41 5.37 10.88 -0.07
CA ASP A 41 5.70 12.23 0.35
C ASP A 41 6.54 12.20 1.63
N THR A 42 7.84 11.98 1.44
CA THR A 42 8.81 11.95 2.54
C THR A 42 8.94 13.32 3.22
N GLU A 43 8.73 14.44 2.51
CA GLU A 43 8.91 15.78 3.08
C GLU A 43 7.79 16.14 4.06
N ARG A 44 6.53 15.84 3.73
CA ARG A 44 5.42 15.99 4.68
C ARG A 44 5.58 15.09 5.91
N SER A 45 6.19 13.93 5.74
CA SER A 45 6.45 12.99 6.84
C SER A 45 7.48 13.53 7.83
N LEU A 46 8.50 14.24 7.33
CA LEU A 46 9.53 14.88 8.16
C LEU A 46 9.02 16.16 8.83
N GLN A 47 8.02 16.83 8.25
CA GLN A 47 7.44 18.06 8.81
C GLN A 47 6.60 17.81 10.08
N GLY A 48 6.16 16.58 10.30
CA GLY A 48 5.38 16.17 11.47
C GLY A 48 6.23 15.68 12.66
N ASP A 49 7.55 15.59 12.53
CA ASP A 49 8.43 15.12 13.61
C ASP A 49 8.85 16.27 14.54
N SER A 50 7.88 16.95 15.14
CA SER A 50 8.18 17.76 16.33
C SER A 50 8.44 16.82 17.51
N ASP A 51 9.52 17.05 18.26
CA ASP A 51 9.93 16.26 19.44
C ASP A 51 8.85 16.10 20.55
N GLU A 52 7.75 16.85 20.45
CA GLU A 52 6.57 16.80 21.34
C GLU A 52 5.57 15.69 20.98
N GLU A 53 5.56 15.19 19.74
CA GLU A 53 4.68 14.09 19.32
C GLU A 53 5.42 12.77 19.51
N GLY A 54 4.83 11.86 20.30
CA GLY A 54 5.44 10.58 20.67
C GLY A 54 5.85 9.69 19.49
N PRO A 55 6.48 8.53 19.79
CA PRO A 55 7.06 7.66 18.77
C PRO A 55 6.02 7.20 17.74
N VAL A 56 6.41 7.25 16.46
CA VAL A 56 5.60 6.76 15.34
C VAL A 56 5.49 5.24 15.39
N ASP A 57 4.27 4.70 15.24
CA ASP A 57 4.06 3.26 15.14
C ASP A 57 4.77 2.71 13.89
N PRO A 58 5.75 1.80 14.03
CA PRO A 58 6.49 1.24 12.91
C PRO A 58 5.62 0.46 11.92
N TYR A 59 4.44 0.01 12.34
CA TYR A 59 3.50 -0.77 11.52
C TYR A 59 2.44 0.09 10.84
N ALA A 60 2.42 1.41 11.05
CA ALA A 60 1.40 2.30 10.48
C ALA A 60 1.33 2.24 8.95
N ALA A 61 2.47 2.05 8.27
CA ALA A 61 2.52 1.87 6.82
C ALA A 61 1.85 0.57 6.36
N ASP A 62 2.03 -0.52 7.11
CA ASP A 62 1.42 -1.82 6.81
C ASP A 62 -0.09 -1.79 7.06
N VAL A 63 -0.53 -1.05 8.10
CA VAL A 63 -1.95 -0.80 8.39
C VAL A 63 -2.66 -0.12 7.20
N TRP A 64 -2.01 0.84 6.55
CA TRP A 64 -2.55 1.45 5.33
C TRP A 64 -2.72 0.42 4.21
N GLY A 65 -1.66 -0.34 3.92
CA GLY A 65 -1.68 -1.38 2.89
C GLY A 65 -2.80 -2.39 3.13
N LEU A 66 -2.97 -2.82 4.38
CA LEU A 66 -4.08 -3.68 4.80
C LEU A 66 -5.45 -3.06 4.50
N GLY A 67 -5.65 -1.78 4.82
CA GLY A 67 -6.88 -1.06 4.52
C GLY A 67 -7.20 -1.03 3.02
N VAL A 68 -6.18 -0.78 2.19
CA VAL A 68 -6.33 -0.77 0.72
C VAL A 68 -6.69 -2.17 0.23
N THR A 69 -6.04 -3.22 0.73
CA THR A 69 -6.36 -4.61 0.37
C THR A 69 -7.78 -5.00 0.77
N VAL A 70 -8.22 -4.67 1.99
CA VAL A 70 -9.59 -4.98 2.43
C VAL A 70 -10.63 -4.27 1.56
N LEU A 71 -10.38 -3.00 1.21
CA LEU A 71 -11.25 -2.24 0.34
C LEU A 71 -11.25 -2.79 -1.09
N GLU A 72 -10.11 -3.22 -1.61
CA GLU A 72 -10.01 -3.90 -2.90
C GLU A 72 -10.81 -5.21 -2.92
N LEU A 73 -10.70 -6.04 -1.88
CA LEU A 73 -11.46 -7.28 -1.77
C LEU A 73 -12.97 -7.02 -1.76
N LEU A 74 -13.40 -5.92 -1.16
CA LEU A 74 -14.79 -5.51 -1.13
C LEU A 74 -15.30 -5.02 -2.51
N VAL A 75 -14.47 -4.25 -3.22
CA VAL A 75 -14.85 -3.62 -4.50
C VAL A 75 -14.58 -4.54 -5.69
N GLY A 76 -13.71 -5.54 -5.56
CA GLY A 76 -13.29 -6.48 -6.60
C GLY A 76 -12.26 -5.93 -7.60
N ARG A 77 -11.71 -4.74 -7.34
CA ARG A 77 -10.68 -4.07 -8.16
C ARG A 77 -9.95 -3.03 -7.31
N TYR A 78 -8.81 -2.56 -7.79
CA TYR A 78 -8.05 -1.50 -7.12
C TYR A 78 -8.94 -0.28 -6.80
N PRO A 79 -9.03 0.15 -5.52
CA PRO A 79 -10.10 1.02 -5.08
C PRO A 79 -9.77 2.51 -5.16
N LEU A 80 -8.48 2.89 -5.17
CA LEU A 80 -8.07 4.30 -5.08
C LEU A 80 -8.02 5.01 -6.44
N LEU A 81 -8.20 4.28 -7.55
CA LEU A 81 -8.27 4.85 -8.89
C LEU A 81 -9.57 4.44 -9.61
N PRO A 82 -10.04 5.27 -10.56
CA PRO A 82 -11.16 4.92 -11.43
C PRO A 82 -10.93 3.59 -12.16
N ALA A 83 -12.01 2.87 -12.42
CA ALA A 83 -11.95 1.61 -13.16
C ALA A 83 -11.33 1.82 -14.55
N GLY A 84 -10.34 1.00 -14.91
CA GLY A 84 -9.67 1.07 -16.21
C GLY A 84 -8.58 2.14 -16.33
N GLN A 85 -8.34 2.95 -15.30
CA GLN A 85 -7.21 3.87 -15.28
C GLN A 85 -5.89 3.11 -15.01
N GLU A 86 -4.83 3.46 -15.73
CA GLU A 86 -3.52 2.87 -15.51
C GLU A 86 -2.90 3.29 -14.17
N LEU A 87 -2.25 2.34 -13.49
CA LEU A 87 -1.59 2.50 -12.19
C LEU A 87 -0.22 3.18 -12.34
N THR A 88 -0.18 4.32 -13.02
CA THR A 88 1.06 5.10 -13.15
C THR A 88 1.48 5.67 -11.80
N TRP A 89 2.79 5.89 -11.61
CA TRP A 89 3.33 6.49 -10.39
C TRP A 89 2.63 7.81 -10.01
N ALA A 90 2.43 8.70 -10.98
CA ALA A 90 1.81 10.00 -10.74
C ALA A 90 0.34 9.87 -10.33
N ALA A 91 -0.41 8.96 -10.96
CA ALA A 91 -1.79 8.69 -10.60
C ALA A 91 -1.89 8.12 -9.17
N LEU A 92 -1.04 7.15 -8.83
CA LEU A 92 -0.98 6.57 -7.50
C LEU A 92 -0.61 7.62 -6.44
N MET A 93 0.42 8.42 -6.69
CA MET A 93 0.86 9.47 -5.77
C MET A 93 -0.26 10.48 -5.49
N CYS A 94 -0.93 10.98 -6.54
CA CYS A 94 -2.06 11.89 -6.40
C CYS A 94 -3.22 11.26 -5.61
N ALA A 95 -3.62 10.04 -5.95
CA ALA A 95 -4.72 9.35 -5.27
C ALA A 95 -4.41 9.03 -3.80
N VAL A 96 -3.20 8.51 -3.53
CA VAL A 96 -2.78 8.10 -2.20
C VAL A 96 -2.59 9.31 -1.28
N CYS A 97 -1.97 10.40 -1.73
CA CYS A 97 -1.69 11.52 -0.83
C CYS A 97 -2.81 12.57 -0.75
N PHE A 98 -3.58 12.76 -1.83
CA PHE A 98 -4.57 13.83 -1.94
C PHE A 98 -5.99 13.36 -2.27
N GLY A 99 -6.14 12.13 -2.77
CA GLY A 99 -7.44 11.58 -3.14
C GLY A 99 -8.29 11.17 -1.94
N GLU A 100 -9.60 11.25 -2.11
CA GLU A 100 -10.58 10.69 -1.18
C GLU A 100 -10.78 9.18 -1.40
N LEU A 101 -11.26 8.49 -0.38
CA LEU A 101 -11.62 7.08 -0.51
C LEU A 101 -12.92 6.95 -1.32
N PRO A 102 -13.04 5.91 -2.16
CA PRO A 102 -14.27 5.68 -2.92
C PRO A 102 -15.45 5.48 -1.97
N ALA A 103 -16.56 6.15 -2.26
CA ALA A 103 -17.81 5.89 -1.56
C ALA A 103 -18.30 4.48 -1.88
N LEU A 104 -18.54 3.69 -0.85
CA LEU A 104 -19.11 2.35 -0.97
C LEU A 104 -20.64 2.46 -1.05
N PRO A 105 -21.30 1.82 -2.03
CA PRO A 105 -22.76 1.80 -2.14
C PRO A 105 -23.44 1.40 -0.84
N ASP A 106 -24.67 1.87 -0.62
CA ASP A 106 -25.45 1.50 0.57
C ASP A 106 -25.63 -0.02 0.63
N GLY A 107 -25.44 -0.58 1.83
CA GLY A 107 -25.50 -2.02 2.06
C GLY A 107 -24.30 -2.84 1.54
N ALA A 108 -23.34 -2.24 0.81
CA ALA A 108 -22.17 -2.98 0.31
C ALA A 108 -21.25 -3.49 1.44
N ALA A 109 -21.23 -2.81 2.58
CA ALA A 109 -20.41 -3.15 3.75
C ALA A 109 -21.15 -2.81 5.04
N SER A 110 -20.94 -3.64 6.07
CA SER A 110 -21.46 -3.38 7.41
C SER A 110 -20.82 -2.12 8.03
N PRO A 111 -21.48 -1.47 9.00
CA PRO A 111 -20.90 -0.34 9.71
C PRO A 111 -19.53 -0.64 10.32
N GLU A 112 -19.34 -1.86 10.82
CA GLU A 112 -18.08 -2.31 11.44
C GLU A 112 -16.97 -2.42 10.39
N LEU A 113 -17.25 -2.96 9.21
CA LEU A 113 -16.26 -3.03 8.12
C LEU A 113 -15.87 -1.62 7.64
N ARG A 114 -16.85 -0.71 7.51
CA ARG A 114 -16.59 0.69 7.14
C ARG A 114 -15.73 1.40 8.18
N SER A 115 -16.03 1.21 9.46
CA SER A 115 -15.24 1.74 10.58
C SER A 115 -13.81 1.18 10.57
N PHE A 116 -13.65 -0.12 10.34
CA PHE A 116 -12.34 -0.76 10.25
C PHE A 116 -11.48 -0.19 9.12
N VAL A 117 -12.05 -0.08 7.91
CA VAL A 117 -11.35 0.49 6.74
C VAL A 117 -10.99 1.97 7.00
N ALA A 118 -11.89 2.73 7.62
CA ALA A 118 -11.64 4.13 7.97
C ALA A 118 -10.51 4.27 9.00
N ALA A 119 -10.41 3.36 9.98
CA ALA A 119 -9.33 3.34 10.96
C ALA A 119 -7.96 3.03 10.32
N CYS A 120 -7.93 2.19 9.27
CA CYS A 120 -6.71 1.89 8.53
C CYS A 120 -6.27 3.03 7.58
N LEU A 121 -7.22 3.65 6.89
CA LEU A 121 -6.96 4.55 5.76
C LEU A 121 -6.92 6.04 6.15
N GLN A 122 -6.30 6.36 7.28
CA GLN A 122 -5.99 7.73 7.67
C GLN A 122 -4.74 8.21 6.92
N LYS A 123 -4.81 9.39 6.29
CA LYS A 123 -3.66 9.97 5.57
C LYS A 123 -2.49 10.24 6.52
N GLU A 124 -2.80 10.81 7.68
CA GLU A 124 -1.85 11.01 8.77
C GLU A 124 -1.60 9.69 9.50
N HIS A 125 -0.35 9.21 9.47
CA HIS A 125 0.00 7.89 10.01
C HIS A 125 -0.24 7.79 11.52
N ARG A 126 -0.09 8.89 12.27
CA ARG A 126 -0.36 8.93 13.73
C ARG A 126 -1.82 8.77 14.10
N LYS A 127 -2.74 9.04 13.17
CA LYS A 127 -4.19 8.87 13.37
C LYS A 127 -4.68 7.48 12.99
N ARG A 128 -3.84 6.64 12.37
CA ARG A 128 -4.20 5.26 12.05
C ARG A 128 -4.30 4.46 13.34
N ALA A 129 -5.25 3.53 13.40
CA ALA A 129 -5.28 2.57 14.50
C ALA A 129 -4.03 1.69 14.46
N SER A 130 -3.45 1.45 15.63
CA SER A 130 -2.40 0.46 15.82
C SER A 130 -2.91 -0.94 15.53
N VAL A 131 -1.98 -1.87 15.27
CA VAL A 131 -2.33 -3.29 15.07
C VAL A 131 -3.09 -3.85 16.28
N GLY A 132 -2.70 -3.46 17.49
CA GLY A 132 -3.37 -3.89 18.72
C GLY A 132 -4.84 -3.43 18.78
N GLU A 133 -5.12 -2.18 18.40
CA GLU A 133 -6.47 -1.65 18.33
C GLU A 133 -7.30 -2.32 17.22
N LEU A 134 -6.69 -2.62 16.06
CA LEU A 134 -7.35 -3.31 14.96
C LEU A 134 -7.74 -4.75 15.33
N LEU A 135 -6.93 -5.46 16.11
CA LEU A 135 -7.21 -6.83 16.55
C LEU A 135 -8.44 -6.91 17.46
N VAL A 136 -8.70 -5.88 18.26
CA VAL A 136 -9.88 -5.80 19.14
C VAL A 136 -11.04 -5.03 18.51
N HIS A 137 -10.88 -4.51 17.29
CA HIS A 137 -11.92 -3.77 16.59
C HIS A 137 -13.15 -4.66 16.35
N PRO A 138 -14.40 -4.17 16.48
CA PRO A 138 -15.61 -5.00 16.37
C PRO A 138 -15.71 -5.84 15.09
N PHE A 139 -15.18 -5.36 13.97
CA PHE A 139 -15.10 -6.10 12.71
C PHE A 139 -14.30 -7.42 12.81
N VAL A 140 -13.23 -7.42 13.61
CA VAL A 140 -12.32 -8.56 13.82
C VAL A 140 -12.75 -9.37 15.04
N ALA A 141 -12.94 -8.70 16.18
CA ALA A 141 -13.29 -9.34 17.45
C ALA A 141 -14.67 -10.01 17.44
N GLY A 142 -15.61 -9.52 16.64
CA GLY A 142 -16.93 -10.15 16.45
C GLY A 142 -16.90 -11.42 15.59
N ARG A 143 -15.73 -11.80 15.07
CA ARG A 143 -15.52 -12.99 14.26
C ARG A 143 -14.53 -13.92 14.94
N ASP A 144 -14.89 -14.43 16.12
CA ASP A 144 -14.39 -15.75 16.51
C ASP A 144 -14.73 -16.69 15.35
N VAL A 145 -13.70 -17.07 14.58
CA VAL A 145 -13.79 -17.96 13.44
C VAL A 145 -14.37 -19.26 13.95
N LEU A 146 -15.68 -19.45 13.81
CA LEU A 146 -16.44 -20.70 14.03
C LEU A 146 -15.62 -21.82 14.66
N ALA A 147 -15.26 -21.64 15.93
CA ALA A 147 -14.77 -22.71 16.77
C ALA A 147 -16.02 -23.33 17.40
N LYS A 148 -16.78 -24.06 16.56
CA LYS A 148 -17.77 -25.07 16.93
C LYS A 148 -18.21 -25.84 15.69
#